data_AF-A0A956ZNS3-F1
#
_entry.id   AF-A0A956ZNS3-F1
#
_cell.length_a   1.000
_cell.length_b   1.000
_cell.length_c   1.000
_cell.angle_alpha   90.00
_cell.angle_beta   90.00
_cell.angle_gamma   90.00
#
_symmetry.space_group_name_H-M   'P 1'
#
loop_
_entity.id
_entity.type
_entity.pdbx_description
1 polymer ?
#
loop_
_entity_poly.entity_id
_entity_poly.type
_entity_poly.pdbx_seq_one_letter_code
_entity_poly.pdbx_strand_id
1 'polypeptide(L)'
;GDPLTPEHIRKYPKEHTRCGTSFLLVVVIVALLTFFIFDILVNEGLLIRVASRIVLVPPIAAVSYEILRLGARFGGNTFVRVMFIPNIALQALTTKVPEDDQIEVALASFEEVLKAAGAMAGEPEVPLVT
;
A
#
# COMPACT_ATOMS: atom_id res chain seq x y z
N GLY A 1 -5.76 7.44 -20.78
CA GLY A 1 -5.49 6.07 -20.34
C GLY A 1 -5.31 5.20 -21.56
N ASP A 2 -4.66 4.06 -21.42
CA ASP A 2 -4.61 3.05 -22.49
C ASP A 2 -5.92 2.28 -22.60
N PRO A 3 -6.18 1.63 -23.74
CA PRO A 3 -7.25 0.66 -23.86
C PRO A 3 -7.15 -0.43 -22.79
N LEU A 4 -8.31 -0.85 -22.26
CA LEU A 4 -8.44 -1.96 -21.34
C LEU A 4 -8.32 -3.29 -22.11
N THR A 5 -7.11 -3.60 -22.61
CA THR A 5 -6.80 -4.90 -23.26
C THR A 5 -5.65 -5.59 -22.54
N PRO A 6 -5.58 -6.93 -22.56
CA PRO A 6 -4.50 -7.68 -21.92
C PRO A 6 -3.10 -7.24 -22.38
N GLU A 7 -2.90 -6.93 -23.66
CA GLU A 7 -1.59 -6.49 -24.17
C GLU A 7 -1.16 -5.15 -23.57
N HIS A 8 -2.11 -4.23 -23.38
CA HIS A 8 -1.86 -2.93 -22.79
C HIS A 8 -1.71 -3.00 -21.26
N ILE A 9 -2.26 -4.00 -20.60
CA ILE A 9 -2.11 -4.19 -19.14
C ILE A 9 -0.71 -4.74 -18.82
N ARG A 10 -0.19 -5.67 -19.64
CA ARG A 10 1.09 -6.34 -19.40
C ARG A 10 2.31 -5.42 -19.33
N LYS A 11 2.24 -4.21 -19.93
CA LYS A 11 3.35 -3.24 -19.90
C LYS A 11 3.50 -2.54 -18.54
N TYR A 12 2.49 -2.60 -17.68
CA TYR A 12 2.52 -1.94 -16.38
C TYR A 12 3.26 -2.79 -15.33
N PRO A 13 4.09 -2.17 -14.48
CA PRO A 13 4.81 -2.90 -13.44
C PRO A 13 3.84 -3.45 -12.39
N LYS A 14 4.17 -4.63 -11.86
CA LYS A 14 3.40 -5.24 -10.75
C LYS A 14 3.65 -4.53 -9.41
N GLU A 15 4.82 -3.92 -9.24
CA GLU A 15 5.15 -3.20 -8.01
C GLU A 15 4.68 -1.74 -8.06
N HIS A 16 4.20 -1.24 -6.93
CA HIS A 16 3.85 0.17 -6.80
C HIS A 16 4.18 0.71 -5.41
N THR A 17 4.52 1.99 -5.34
CA THR A 17 4.98 2.67 -4.11
C THR A 17 3.88 2.86 -3.06
N ARG A 18 2.62 2.56 -3.41
CA ARG A 18 1.44 2.69 -2.53
C ARG A 18 0.85 1.34 -2.12
N CYS A 19 1.56 0.23 -2.30
CA CYS A 19 1.02 -1.09 -1.98
C CYS A 19 0.79 -1.23 -0.47
N GLY A 20 -0.31 -1.89 -0.06
CA GLY A 20 -0.61 -2.15 1.35
C GLY A 20 0.50 -2.93 2.08
N THR A 21 1.25 -3.76 1.36
CA THR A 21 2.45 -4.45 1.89
C THR A 21 3.58 -3.48 2.23
N SER A 22 3.69 -2.35 1.50
CA SER A 22 4.65 -1.29 1.82
C SER A 22 4.27 -0.53 3.08
N PHE A 23 2.98 -0.35 3.35
CA PHE A 23 2.51 0.26 4.59
C PHE A 23 2.95 -0.58 5.80
N LEU A 24 2.76 -1.90 5.75
CA LEU A 24 3.16 -2.79 6.84
C LEU A 24 4.66 -2.76 7.11
N LEU A 25 5.50 -2.77 6.07
CA LEU A 25 6.95 -2.72 6.25
C LEU A 25 7.40 -1.41 6.92
N VAL A 26 6.83 -0.28 6.49
CA VAL A 26 7.09 1.03 7.12
C VAL A 26 6.65 1.03 8.58
N VAL A 27 5.45 0.51 8.89
CA VAL A 27 4.94 0.41 10.27
C VAL A 27 5.88 -0.40 11.15
N VAL A 28 6.37 -1.55 10.68
CA VAL A 28 7.29 -2.40 11.44
C VAL A 28 8.61 -1.69 11.72
N ILE A 29 9.19 -1.02 10.72
CA ILE A 29 10.44 -0.27 10.90
C ILE A 29 10.25 0.87 11.90
N VAL A 30 9.20 1.67 11.76
CA VAL A 30 8.88 2.77 12.68
C VAL A 30 8.63 2.24 14.08
N ALA A 31 7.91 1.11 14.22
CA ALA A 31 7.68 0.47 15.50
C ALA A 31 8.98 0.01 16.17
N LEU A 32 9.86 -0.67 15.44
CA LEU A 32 11.14 -1.12 15.95
C LEU A 32 12.00 0.05 16.43
N LEU A 33 12.10 1.13 15.64
CA LEU A 33 12.83 2.33 16.04
C LEU A 33 12.21 2.99 17.28
N THR A 34 10.88 3.13 17.30
CA THR A 34 10.16 3.78 18.41
C THR A 34 10.33 2.99 19.70
N PHE A 35 10.13 1.67 19.67
CA PHE A 35 10.26 0.83 20.85
C PHE A 35 11.72 0.65 21.29
N PHE A 36 12.66 0.59 20.35
CA PHE A 36 14.08 0.56 20.67
C PHE A 36 14.52 1.83 21.41
N ILE A 37 14.11 3.01 20.93
CA ILE A 37 14.38 4.28 21.60
C ILE A 37 13.71 4.31 22.98
N PHE A 38 12.43 3.91 23.07
CA PHE A 38 11.71 3.84 24.34
C PHE A 38 12.42 2.95 25.37
N ASP A 39 12.86 1.76 24.97
CA ASP A 39 13.56 0.81 25.84
C ASP A 39 14.94 1.31 26.32
N ILE A 40 15.60 2.19 25.57
CA ILE A 40 16.86 2.82 25.99
C ILE A 40 16.60 3.95 27.00
N LEU A 41 15.56 4.76 26.78
CA LEU A 41 15.27 5.92 27.65
C LEU A 41 14.54 5.54 28.94
N VAL A 42 13.70 4.49 28.88
CA VAL A 42 12.77 4.15 29.96
C VAL A 42 13.12 2.78 30.52
N ASN A 43 13.76 2.77 31.70
CA ASN A 43 14.11 1.55 32.41
C ASN A 43 13.06 1.22 33.48
N GLU A 44 11.83 0.98 33.03
CA GLU A 44 10.66 0.70 33.87
C GLU A 44 10.28 -0.79 33.83
N GLY A 45 9.46 -1.23 34.79
CA GLY A 45 9.01 -2.62 34.92
C GLY A 45 8.15 -3.12 33.74
N LEU A 46 7.91 -4.44 33.71
CA LEU A 46 7.20 -5.14 32.62
C LEU A 46 5.86 -4.50 32.22
N LEU A 47 5.07 -4.05 33.20
CA LEU A 47 3.76 -3.45 32.96
C LEU A 47 3.83 -2.18 32.10
N ILE A 48 4.80 -1.30 32.36
CA ILE A 48 4.96 -0.05 31.61
C ILE A 48 5.42 -0.34 30.18
N ARG A 49 6.28 -1.35 29.99
CA ARG A 49 6.73 -1.78 28.65
C ARG A 49 5.60 -2.41 27.83
N VAL A 50 4.66 -3.12 28.47
CA VAL A 50 3.48 -3.65 27.75
C VAL A 50 2.48 -2.55 27.45
N ALA A 51 2.21 -1.66 28.42
CA ALA A 51 1.29 -0.55 28.24
C ALA A 51 1.75 0.41 27.11
N SER A 52 3.05 0.73 27.06
CA SER A 52 3.59 1.60 26.01
C SER A 52 3.40 1.03 24.61
N ARG A 53 3.47 -0.29 24.43
CA ARG A 53 3.20 -0.92 23.12
C ARG A 53 1.79 -0.69 22.64
N ILE A 54 0.81 -0.73 23.53
CA ILE A 54 -0.59 -0.50 23.17
C ILE A 54 -0.81 0.99 22.86
N VAL A 55 -0.28 1.88 23.71
CA VAL A 55 -0.47 3.34 23.59
C VAL A 55 0.26 3.91 22.36
N LEU A 56 1.42 3.38 21.99
CA LEU A 56 2.23 3.90 20.88
C LEU A 56 1.78 3.40 19.50
N VAL A 57 0.88 2.42 19.40
CA VAL A 57 0.38 1.91 18.11
C VAL A 57 -0.27 3.00 17.25
N PRO A 58 -1.24 3.81 17.74
CA PRO A 58 -1.85 4.85 16.91
C PRO A 58 -0.86 5.92 16.42
N PRO A 59 0.06 6.47 17.25
CA PRO A 59 1.12 7.36 16.77
C PRO A 59 2.01 6.74 15.70
N ILE A 60 2.45 5.49 15.89
CA ILE A 60 3.28 4.77 14.91
C ILE A 60 2.54 4.66 13.57
N ALA A 61 1.26 4.30 13.59
CA ALA A 61 0.45 4.18 12.39
C ALA A 61 0.30 5.53 11.66
N ALA A 62 0.06 6.62 12.40
CA ALA A 62 -0.06 7.96 11.84
C ALA A 62 1.24 8.43 11.16
N VAL A 63 2.38 8.23 11.83
CA VAL A 63 3.70 8.56 11.26
C VAL A 63 4.00 7.72 10.02
N SER A 64 3.68 6.42 10.07
CA SER A 64 3.88 5.51 8.94
C SER A 64 3.05 5.89 7.72
N TYR A 65 1.81 6.33 7.93
CA TYR A 65 0.95 6.84 6.86
C TYR A 65 1.54 8.10 6.21
N GLU A 66 2.04 9.05 7.00
CA GLU A 66 2.66 10.26 6.46
C GLU A 66 3.96 9.95 5.70
N ILE A 67 4.79 9.02 6.19
CA ILE A 67 5.98 8.56 5.45
C ILE A 67 5.59 7.98 4.10
N LEU A 68 4.55 7.13 4.04
CA LEU A 68 4.06 6.55 2.80
C LEU A 68 3.51 7.62 1.84
N ARG A 69 2.75 8.58 2.38
CA ARG A 69 2.19 9.72 1.64
C ARG A 69 3.29 10.61 1.06
N LEU A 70 4.33 10.90 1.84
CA LEU A 70 5.51 11.66 1.39
C LEU A 70 6.29 10.89 0.33
N GLY A 71 6.48 9.58 0.51
CA GLY A 71 7.09 8.70 -0.48
C GLY A 71 6.41 8.78 -1.84
N ALA A 72 5.07 8.74 -1.84
CA ALA A 72 4.28 8.88 -3.05
C ALA A 72 4.33 10.30 -3.65
N ARG A 73 4.38 11.34 -2.81
CA ARG A 73 4.42 12.74 -3.28
C ARG A 73 5.77 13.13 -3.87
N PHE A 74 6.86 12.59 -3.32
CA PHE A 74 8.24 12.94 -3.66
C PHE A 74 8.98 11.80 -4.40
N GLY A 75 8.26 10.92 -5.08
CA GLY A 75 8.84 9.77 -5.78
C GLY A 75 9.87 10.11 -6.87
N GLY A 76 9.93 11.37 -7.32
CA GLY A 76 10.96 11.87 -8.24
C GLY A 76 12.31 12.17 -7.58
N ASN A 77 12.39 12.25 -6.24
CA ASN A 77 13.65 12.50 -5.53
C ASN A 77 14.41 11.18 -5.31
N THR A 78 15.66 11.12 -5.75
CA THR A 78 16.54 9.95 -5.61
C THR A 78 16.65 9.46 -4.16
N PHE A 79 16.70 10.37 -3.18
CA PHE A 79 16.78 9.98 -1.76
C PHE A 79 15.52 9.22 -1.31
N VAL A 80 14.35 9.74 -1.68
CA VAL A 80 13.06 9.12 -1.37
C VAL A 80 12.95 7.77 -2.08
N ARG A 81 13.39 7.68 -3.34
CA ARG A 81 13.40 6.42 -4.08
C ARG A 81 14.27 5.35 -3.41
N VAL A 82 15.43 5.72 -2.89
CA VAL A 82 16.34 4.80 -2.17
C VAL A 82 15.69 4.26 -0.90
N MET A 83 15.03 5.11 -0.10
CA MET A 83 14.31 4.65 1.10
C MET A 83 13.21 3.62 0.79
N PHE A 84 12.61 3.68 -0.40
CA PHE A 84 11.53 2.77 -0.80
C PHE A 84 12.02 1.51 -1.54
N ILE A 85 13.32 1.38 -1.83
CA ILE A 85 13.90 0.15 -2.39
C ILE A 85 13.53 -1.11 -1.59
N PRO A 86 13.68 -1.16 -0.24
CA PRO A 86 13.33 -2.37 0.51
C PRO A 86 11.85 -2.75 0.36
N ASN A 87 10.96 -1.76 0.27
CA ASN A 87 9.54 -2.00 0.05
C ASN A 87 9.26 -2.64 -1.32
N ILE A 88 9.89 -2.15 -2.39
CA ILE A 88 9.75 -2.70 -3.74
C ILE A 88 10.41 -4.08 -3.85
N ALA A 89 11.56 -4.28 -3.19
CA ALA A 89 12.21 -5.59 -3.13
C ALA A 89 11.33 -6.64 -2.43
N LEU A 90 10.65 -6.26 -1.35
CA LEU A 90 9.70 -7.14 -0.68
C LEU A 90 8.53 -7.51 -1.60
N GLN A 91 7.96 -6.54 -2.32
CA GLN A 91 6.91 -6.81 -3.31
C GLN A 91 7.40 -7.76 -4.40
N ALA A 92 8.61 -7.55 -4.94
CA ALA A 92 9.19 -8.42 -5.94
C ALA A 92 9.41 -9.85 -5.42
N LEU A 93 9.68 -10.03 -4.12
CA LEU A 93 9.81 -11.34 -3.48
C LEU A 93 8.45 -12.04 -3.30
N THR A 94 7.39 -11.29 -2.97
CA THR A 94 6.08 -11.87 -2.62
C THR A 94 5.07 -11.89 -3.76
N THR A 95 5.38 -11.31 -4.93
CA THR A 95 4.45 -11.19 -6.07
C THR A 95 5.02 -11.79 -7.35
N LYS A 96 4.14 -12.37 -8.18
CA LYS A 96 4.43 -12.87 -9.53
C LYS A 96 3.72 -12.00 -10.56
N VAL A 97 4.23 -11.96 -11.79
CA VAL A 97 3.50 -11.40 -12.94
C VAL A 97 2.24 -12.27 -13.18
N PRO A 98 1.06 -11.66 -13.37
CA PRO A 98 -0.18 -12.39 -13.61
C PRO A 98 -0.17 -13.10 -14.97
N GLU A 99 -0.83 -14.25 -15.03
CA GLU A 99 -1.09 -14.98 -16.28
C GLU A 99 -2.31 -14.38 -17.02
N ASP A 100 -2.50 -14.71 -18.31
CA ASP A 100 -3.53 -14.07 -19.16
C ASP A 100 -4.96 -14.32 -18.66
N ASP A 101 -5.24 -15.52 -18.16
CA ASP A 101 -6.53 -15.88 -17.57
C ASP A 101 -6.86 -15.01 -16.34
N GLN A 102 -5.86 -14.71 -15.51
CA GLN A 102 -6.01 -13.82 -14.37
C GLN A 102 -6.28 -12.38 -14.80
N ILE A 103 -5.65 -11.93 -15.91
CA ILE A 103 -5.88 -10.60 -16.48
C ILE A 103 -7.30 -10.50 -17.04
N GLU A 104 -7.80 -11.52 -17.74
CA GLU A 104 -9.16 -11.54 -18.30
C GLU A 104 -10.23 -11.45 -17.20
N VAL A 105 -10.08 -12.23 -16.12
CA VAL A 105 -11.01 -12.16 -14.97
C VAL A 105 -10.95 -10.80 -14.28
N ALA A 106 -9.75 -10.24 -14.11
CA ALA A 106 -9.58 -8.89 -13.55
C ALA A 106 -10.22 -7.81 -14.44
N LEU A 107 -10.12 -7.95 -15.76
CA LEU A 107 -10.73 -7.04 -16.72
C LEU A 107 -12.26 -7.09 -16.65
N ALA A 108 -12.83 -8.29 -16.72
CA ALA A 108 -14.28 -8.49 -16.66
C ALA A 108 -14.87 -7.93 -15.36
N SER A 109 -14.23 -8.17 -14.22
CA SER A 109 -14.66 -7.62 -12.94
C SER A 109 -14.53 -6.09 -12.87
N PHE A 110 -13.45 -5.52 -13.42
CA PHE A 110 -13.25 -4.07 -13.43
C PHE A 110 -14.25 -3.35 -14.35
N GLU A 111 -14.58 -3.92 -15.51
CA GLU A 111 -15.60 -3.38 -16.41
C GLU A 111 -16.98 -3.30 -15.76
N GLU A 112 -17.38 -4.33 -15.00
CA GLU A 112 -18.64 -4.29 -14.24
C GLU A 112 -18.65 -3.17 -13.19
N VAL A 113 -17.53 -2.93 -12.51
CA VAL A 113 -17.40 -1.80 -11.59
C VAL A 113 -17.53 -0.47 -12.32
N LEU A 114 -16.94 -0.32 -13.51
CA LEU A 114 -17.06 0.89 -14.32
C LEU A 114 -18.49 1.13 -14.82
N LYS A 115 -19.20 0.06 -15.19
CA LYS A 115 -20.62 0.11 -15.56
C LYS A 115 -21.47 0.57 -14.37
N ALA A 116 -21.27 -0.06 -13.20
CA ALA A 116 -21.97 0.31 -11.97
C ALA A 116 -21.68 1.75 -11.53
N ALA A 117 -20.45 2.24 -11.76
CA ALA A 117 -20.05 3.62 -11.49
C ALA A 117 -20.54 4.64 -12.55
N GLY A 118 -21.24 4.20 -13.60
CA GLY A 118 -21.70 5.07 -14.70
C GLY A 118 -20.59 5.66 -15.55
N ALA A 119 -19.37 5.14 -15.45
CA ALA A 119 -18.18 5.66 -16.13
C ALA A 119 -18.06 5.15 -17.58
N MET A 120 -18.84 4.14 -17.96
CA MET A 120 -18.98 3.67 -19.34
C MET A 120 -20.18 4.38 -19.97
N ALA A 121 -19.91 5.34 -20.86
CA ALA A 121 -20.91 6.19 -21.48
C ALA A 121 -22.06 5.37 -22.12
N GLY A 122 -23.28 5.55 -21.61
CA GLY A 122 -24.48 5.37 -22.45
C GLY A 122 -25.78 4.85 -21.84
N GLU A 123 -25.86 4.31 -20.62
CA GLU A 123 -27.11 3.70 -20.13
C GLU A 123 -27.38 3.93 -18.62
N PRO A 124 -28.66 3.94 -18.20
CA PRO A 124 -29.15 4.74 -17.09
C PRO A 124 -28.76 4.20 -15.71
N GLU A 125 -28.57 5.14 -14.79
CA GLU A 125 -28.30 5.02 -13.36
C GLU A 125 -28.98 3.79 -12.74
N VAL A 126 -28.17 2.77 -12.41
CA VAL A 126 -28.63 1.58 -11.67
C VAL A 126 -28.91 2.01 -10.22
N PRO A 127 -30.10 1.71 -9.64
CA PRO A 127 -30.40 2.14 -8.28
C PRO A 127 -29.44 1.46 -7.31
N LEU A 128 -28.80 2.27 -6.47
CA LEU A 128 -28.04 1.82 -5.30
C LEU A 128 -28.90 0.84 -4.49
N VAL A 129 -28.53 -0.43 -4.49
CA VAL A 129 -29.07 -1.40 -3.54
C VAL A 129 -28.40 -1.11 -2.20
N THR A 130 -29.22 -0.61 -1.27
CA THR A 130 -28.94 -0.42 0.16
C THR A 130 -28.52 -1.72 0.84
#